data_AF-A0A8D8FKU0-F1
#
_entry.id   AF-A0A8D8FKU0-F1
#
_cell.length_a   1.000
_cell.length_b   1.000
_cell.length_c   1.000
_cell.angle_alpha   90.00
_cell.angle_beta   90.00
_cell.angle_gamma   90.00
#
_symmetry.space_group_name_H-M   'P 1'
#
loop_
_entity.id
_entity.type
_entity.pdbx_description
1 polymer ?
#
loop_
_entity_poly.entity_id
_entity_poly.type
_entity_poly.pdbx_seq_one_letter_code
_entity_poly.pdbx_strand_id
1 'polypeptide(L)'
;MTTGTAGQLPGHEQYEKVRKALQGANRSQIDKALEQLVKTCQTATRPDVAAEKVKIDDDQLSFWLNDVLRLLFDWENALTRDLALKASEAISAHLSQTTYLESAAWPALRQQISTTYSNLLEQARGRNDPEWHRKWEVMVRILDKEICQGAAIINAYLAIVESGFRSAELQVREQSFDCWKVLTFIFAKYSQINSPKRVKLICIPLKSSKSKTEMIARRKFEIWWFMVNQLGEELEKFADAVFEPFIYFCFGPSFKTPLCYYFDDSYQEYGTPGKFFDSIKQLSAIALIHMLGPADKVTESLLQQSNGCAASFNLLIPLKPIPARLVSEKLKLLFNSCLECTVLLAQMKDKPYLELN
;
A
#
# COMPACT_ATOMS: atom_id res chain seq x y z
N MET A 1 16.84 24.66 20.03
CA MET A 1 17.98 23.79 19.64
C MET A 1 18.14 22.75 20.73
N THR A 2 17.41 21.63 20.63
CA THR A 2 17.53 20.50 21.54
C THR A 2 18.65 19.62 21.04
N THR A 3 19.72 19.55 21.82
CA THR A 3 20.87 18.66 21.66
C THR A 3 20.39 17.22 21.70
N GLY A 4 20.20 16.60 20.53
CA GLY A 4 20.00 15.16 20.42
C GLY A 4 21.30 14.45 20.77
N THR A 5 21.32 13.80 21.93
CA THR A 5 22.32 12.81 22.31
C THR A 5 22.37 11.73 21.23
N ALA A 6 23.52 11.56 20.60
CA ALA A 6 23.71 10.59 19.52
C ALA A 6 23.20 9.20 19.96
N GLY A 7 22.33 8.58 19.15
CA GLY A 7 21.83 7.23 19.43
C GLY A 7 20.46 7.10 20.09
N GLN A 8 19.76 8.20 20.39
CA GLN A 8 18.42 8.14 21.01
C GLN A 8 17.28 8.31 20.00
N LEU A 9 16.29 7.43 20.09
CA LEU A 9 15.04 7.53 19.35
C LEU A 9 14.14 8.64 19.94
N PRO A 10 13.27 9.28 19.12
CA PRO A 10 12.35 10.29 19.60
C PRO A 10 11.43 9.78 20.71
N GLY A 11 11.24 10.59 21.75
CA GLY A 11 10.35 10.26 22.86
C GLY A 11 11.00 9.40 23.95
N HIS A 12 12.32 9.21 23.92
CA HIS A 12 13.10 8.49 24.94
C HIS A 12 12.75 8.94 26.38
N GLU A 13 12.48 10.22 26.58
CA GLU A 13 12.11 10.78 27.88
C GLU A 13 10.74 10.31 28.42
N GLN A 14 9.93 9.64 27.59
CA GLN A 14 8.65 9.06 27.99
C GLN A 14 8.74 7.57 28.36
N TYR A 15 9.84 6.88 28.05
CA TYR A 15 9.91 5.41 28.16
C TYR A 15 9.67 4.94 29.59
N GLU A 16 10.36 5.54 30.55
CA GLU A 16 10.20 5.24 31.98
C GLU A 16 8.79 5.55 32.48
N LYS A 17 8.13 6.58 31.94
CA LYS A 17 6.76 6.92 32.34
C LYS A 17 5.78 5.87 31.85
N VAL A 18 5.93 5.42 30.60
CA VAL A 18 5.12 4.33 30.04
C VAL A 18 5.34 3.05 30.84
N ARG A 19 6.59 2.65 31.10
CA ARG A 19 6.91 1.43 31.87
C ARG A 19 6.34 1.47 33.29
N LYS A 20 6.47 2.60 34.01
CA LYS A 20 5.86 2.77 35.33
C LYS A 20 4.33 2.71 35.28
N ALA A 21 3.72 3.33 34.28
CA ALA A 21 2.27 3.29 34.09
C ALA A 21 1.77 1.86 33.77
N LEU A 22 2.54 1.08 33.01
CA LEU A 22 2.28 -0.34 32.73
C LEU A 22 2.37 -1.19 34.00
N GLN A 23 3.41 -0.99 34.82
CA GLN A 23 3.57 -1.71 36.10
C GLN A 23 2.43 -1.39 37.09
N GLY A 24 2.02 -0.12 37.16
CA GLY A 24 0.92 0.33 38.00
C GLY A 24 -0.48 0.05 37.44
N ALA A 25 -0.58 -0.55 36.23
CA ALA A 25 -1.82 -0.74 35.48
C ALA A 25 -2.69 0.54 35.37
N ASN A 26 -2.06 1.72 35.37
CA ASN A 26 -2.76 3.00 35.36
C ASN A 26 -3.02 3.47 33.93
N ARG A 27 -4.18 3.10 33.39
CA ARG A 27 -4.56 3.37 31.98
C ARG A 27 -4.49 4.84 31.60
N SER A 28 -4.99 5.74 32.45
CA SER A 28 -4.95 7.18 32.14
C SER A 28 -3.52 7.71 32.01
N GLN A 29 -2.58 7.14 32.79
CA GLN A 29 -1.17 7.50 32.67
C GLN A 29 -0.51 6.88 31.44
N ILE A 30 -0.89 5.66 31.05
CA ILE A 30 -0.45 5.03 29.80
C ILE A 30 -0.89 5.89 28.61
N ASP A 31 -2.17 6.24 28.54
CA ASP A 31 -2.72 7.03 27.43
C ASP A 31 -2.03 8.40 27.32
N LYS A 32 -1.86 9.13 28.44
CA LYS A 32 -1.14 10.42 28.45
C LYS A 32 0.32 10.29 27.99
N ALA A 33 1.00 9.21 28.40
CA ALA A 33 2.38 8.99 28.03
C ALA A 33 2.50 8.63 26.53
N LEU A 34 1.56 7.83 26.00
CA LEU A 34 1.49 7.51 24.57
C LEU A 34 1.12 8.72 23.72
N GLU A 35 0.19 9.57 24.15
CA GLU A 35 -0.14 10.84 23.46
C GLU A 35 1.11 11.72 23.30
N GLN A 36 1.91 11.83 24.36
CA GLN A 36 3.15 12.58 24.31
C GLN A 36 4.18 11.91 23.39
N LEU A 37 4.27 10.58 23.42
CA LEU A 37 5.14 9.80 22.54
C LEU A 37 4.77 10.03 21.06
N VAL A 38 3.49 9.95 20.70
CA VAL A 38 2.96 10.23 19.36
C VAL A 38 3.37 11.64 18.92
N LYS A 39 3.13 12.63 19.77
CA LYS A 39 3.45 14.04 19.48
C LYS A 39 4.95 14.23 19.25
N THR A 40 5.80 13.65 20.10
CA THR A 40 7.26 13.76 19.97
C THR A 40 7.75 13.06 18.69
N CYS A 41 7.27 11.86 18.37
CA CYS A 41 7.69 11.15 17.15
C CYS A 41 7.23 11.83 15.86
N GLN A 42 6.05 12.45 15.84
CA GLN A 42 5.51 13.17 14.68
C GLN A 42 6.19 14.53 14.45
N THR A 43 6.61 15.21 15.52
CA THR A 43 7.28 16.51 15.45
C THR A 43 8.79 16.41 15.29
N ALA A 44 9.38 15.24 15.60
CA ALA A 44 10.77 14.98 15.35
C ALA A 44 11.06 15.07 13.84
N THR A 45 12.15 15.78 13.50
CA THR A 45 12.62 15.92 12.13
C THR A 45 12.73 14.55 11.49
N ARG A 46 12.06 14.36 10.34
CA ARG A 46 12.20 13.11 9.60
C ARG A 46 13.67 12.94 9.23
N PRO A 47 14.28 11.80 9.55
CA PRO A 47 15.69 11.61 9.31
C PRO A 47 15.97 11.55 7.81
N ASP A 48 17.09 12.15 7.42
CA ASP A 48 17.55 12.15 6.03
C ASP A 48 17.92 10.72 5.61
N VAL A 49 17.39 10.28 4.46
CA VAL A 49 17.60 8.92 3.94
C VAL A 49 19.05 8.70 3.51
N ALA A 50 19.80 9.78 3.26
CA ALA A 50 21.22 9.72 2.90
C ALA A 50 22.17 9.74 4.11
N ALA A 51 21.66 9.92 5.35
CA ALA A 51 22.50 9.97 6.54
C ALA A 51 23.03 8.59 6.96
N GLU A 52 24.17 8.58 7.65
CA GLU A 52 24.69 7.36 8.26
C GLU A 52 23.69 6.77 9.27
N LYS A 53 23.53 5.45 9.23
CA LYS A 53 22.62 4.75 10.14
C LYS A 53 23.10 4.85 11.57
N VAL A 54 22.18 5.15 12.47
CA VAL A 54 22.48 5.36 13.89
C VAL A 54 22.36 4.05 14.66
N LYS A 55 23.34 3.75 15.52
CA LYS A 55 23.24 2.65 16.47
C LYS A 55 22.34 3.05 17.64
N ILE A 56 21.35 2.21 17.95
CA ILE A 56 20.50 2.32 19.13
C ILE A 56 20.84 1.20 20.11
N ASP A 57 20.55 1.41 21.40
CA ASP A 57 20.74 0.37 22.41
C ASP A 57 19.57 -0.63 22.44
N ASP A 58 19.81 -1.77 23.10
CA ASP A 58 18.86 -2.87 23.22
C ASP A 58 17.63 -2.51 24.07
N ASP A 59 17.75 -1.55 25.00
CA ASP A 59 16.65 -1.12 25.86
C ASP A 59 15.62 -0.31 25.06
N GLN A 60 16.10 0.60 24.21
CA GLN A 60 15.25 1.38 23.31
C GLN A 60 14.50 0.47 22.32
N LEU A 61 15.18 -0.52 21.76
CA LEU A 61 14.55 -1.49 20.86
C LEU A 61 13.51 -2.33 21.61
N SER A 62 13.84 -2.78 22.83
CA SER A 62 12.92 -3.54 23.68
C SER A 62 11.71 -2.72 24.09
N PHE A 63 11.87 -1.44 24.42
CA PHE A 63 10.75 -0.54 24.73
C PHE A 63 9.73 -0.51 23.59
N TRP A 64 10.17 -0.22 22.37
CA TRP A 64 9.25 -0.12 21.24
C TRP A 64 8.62 -1.46 20.89
N LEU A 65 9.41 -2.54 20.87
CA LEU A 65 8.96 -3.85 20.37
C LEU A 65 8.28 -4.73 21.42
N ASN A 66 8.53 -4.54 22.72
CA ASN A 66 7.86 -5.31 23.79
C ASN A 66 6.79 -4.50 24.52
N ASP A 67 7.06 -3.22 24.81
CA ASP A 67 6.18 -2.42 25.64
C ASP A 67 5.12 -1.73 24.77
N VAL A 68 5.52 -0.98 23.74
CA VAL A 68 4.58 -0.24 22.88
C VAL A 68 3.85 -1.16 21.91
N LEU A 69 4.58 -2.03 21.21
CA LEU A 69 4.00 -2.86 20.14
C LEU A 69 2.97 -3.87 20.67
N ARG A 70 3.13 -4.32 21.93
CA ARG A 70 2.14 -5.16 22.62
C ARG A 70 0.80 -4.45 22.82
N LEU A 71 0.81 -3.14 23.04
CA LEU A 71 -0.39 -2.35 23.31
C LEU A 71 -1.31 -2.20 22.09
N LEU A 72 -0.83 -2.50 20.87
CA LEU A 72 -1.69 -2.62 19.68
C LEU A 72 -2.80 -3.66 19.87
N PHE A 73 -2.60 -4.63 20.79
CA PHE A 73 -3.52 -5.72 21.08
C PHE A 73 -4.16 -5.61 22.47
N ASP A 74 -4.17 -4.41 23.08
CA ASP A 74 -4.94 -4.16 24.29
C ASP A 74 -6.44 -4.22 24.00
N TRP A 75 -7.05 -5.40 24.15
CA TRP A 75 -8.46 -5.61 23.85
C TRP A 75 -9.41 -4.79 24.74
N GLU A 76 -8.93 -4.30 25.87
CA GLU A 76 -9.76 -3.66 26.89
C GLU A 76 -9.82 -2.13 26.71
N ASN A 77 -8.85 -1.52 26.04
CA ASN A 77 -8.84 -0.07 25.82
C ASN A 77 -8.61 0.32 24.35
N ALA A 78 -9.65 0.86 23.70
CA ALA A 78 -9.57 1.32 22.32
C ALA A 78 -8.65 2.54 22.13
N LEU A 79 -8.62 3.47 23.10
CA LEU A 79 -7.77 4.65 23.04
C LEU A 79 -6.30 4.26 23.12
N THR A 80 -5.94 3.38 24.06
CA THR A 80 -4.57 2.87 24.20
C THR A 80 -4.10 2.19 22.91
N ARG A 81 -4.95 1.34 22.29
CA ARG A 81 -4.62 0.70 21.00
C ARG A 81 -4.37 1.71 19.89
N ASP A 82 -5.22 2.73 19.75
CA ASP A 82 -5.10 3.76 18.71
C ASP A 82 -3.84 4.61 18.90
N LEU A 83 -3.56 5.03 20.15
CA LEU A 83 -2.36 5.78 20.48
C LEU A 83 -1.08 4.96 20.25
N ALA A 84 -1.06 3.69 20.66
CA ALA A 84 0.07 2.80 20.43
C ALA A 84 0.30 2.56 18.94
N LEU A 85 -0.76 2.37 18.15
CA LEU A 85 -0.68 2.26 16.69
C LEU A 85 -0.08 3.52 16.06
N LYS A 86 -0.61 4.71 16.39
CA LYS A 86 -0.10 5.98 15.89
C LYS A 86 1.37 6.19 16.27
N ALA A 87 1.78 5.78 17.47
CA ALA A 87 3.16 5.88 17.90
C ALA A 87 4.07 4.92 17.11
N SER A 88 3.65 3.67 16.91
CA SER A 88 4.39 2.68 16.13
C SER A 88 4.52 3.07 14.65
N GLU A 89 3.49 3.68 14.06
CA GLU A 89 3.57 4.23 12.70
C GLU A 89 4.55 5.40 12.62
N ALA A 90 4.50 6.33 13.58
CA ALA A 90 5.39 7.49 13.61
C ALA A 90 6.87 7.08 13.81
N ILE A 91 7.16 6.10 14.66
CA ILE A 91 8.54 5.66 14.92
C ILE A 91 9.13 4.83 13.76
N SER A 92 8.30 4.21 12.92
CA SER A 92 8.77 3.31 11.85
C SER A 92 9.77 3.99 10.90
N ALA A 93 9.59 5.28 10.59
CA ALA A 93 10.52 6.06 9.78
C ALA A 93 11.88 6.24 10.47
N HIS A 94 11.89 6.47 11.78
CA HIS A 94 13.10 6.64 12.58
C HIS A 94 13.85 5.32 12.76
N LEU A 95 13.15 4.23 13.05
CA LEU A 95 13.76 2.88 13.14
C LEU A 95 14.46 2.48 11.84
N SER A 96 13.92 2.85 10.67
CA SER A 96 14.52 2.51 9.37
C SER A 96 15.92 3.11 9.16
N GLN A 97 16.25 4.17 9.90
CA GLN A 97 17.56 4.83 9.89
C GLN A 97 18.51 4.33 10.97
N THR A 98 18.14 3.23 11.64
CA THR A 98 19.00 2.63 12.66
C THR A 98 19.62 1.33 12.19
N THR A 99 20.66 0.90 12.89
CA THR A 99 21.24 -0.45 12.73
C THR A 99 20.58 -1.47 13.67
N TYR A 100 19.28 -1.32 13.99
CA TYR A 100 18.59 -2.18 14.97
C TYR A 100 18.68 -3.69 14.67
N LEU A 101 18.86 -4.09 13.42
CA LEU A 101 19.05 -5.49 13.03
C LEU A 101 20.36 -6.10 13.58
N GLU A 102 21.32 -5.26 13.96
CA GLU A 102 22.61 -5.63 14.56
C GLU A 102 22.55 -5.69 16.10
N SER A 103 21.42 -5.31 16.70
CA SER A 103 21.17 -5.41 18.14
C SER A 103 21.24 -6.87 18.62
N ALA A 104 21.81 -7.10 19.80
CA ALA A 104 21.83 -8.43 20.41
C ALA A 104 20.42 -8.89 20.84
N ALA A 105 19.49 -7.95 21.08
CA ALA A 105 18.11 -8.25 21.40
C ALA A 105 17.26 -8.63 20.15
N TRP A 106 17.72 -8.27 18.94
CA TRP A 106 16.93 -8.48 17.71
C TRP A 106 16.46 -9.91 17.48
N PRO A 107 17.27 -10.97 17.65
CA PRO A 107 16.81 -12.34 17.40
C PRO A 107 15.59 -12.74 18.24
N ALA A 108 15.57 -12.38 19.52
CA ALA A 108 14.44 -12.64 20.41
C ALA A 108 13.20 -11.83 20.03
N LEU A 109 13.37 -10.54 19.76
CA LEU A 109 12.30 -9.63 19.36
C LEU A 109 11.68 -10.03 18.02
N ARG A 110 12.52 -10.39 17.04
CA ARG A 110 12.10 -10.93 15.75
C ARG A 110 11.24 -12.17 15.92
N GLN A 111 11.66 -13.11 16.77
CA GLN A 111 10.90 -14.33 17.04
C GLN A 111 9.52 -14.00 17.64
N GLN A 112 9.47 -13.10 18.61
CA GLN A 112 8.24 -12.64 19.25
C GLN A 112 7.28 -11.99 18.25
N ILE A 113 7.79 -11.11 17.38
CA ILE A 113 6.97 -10.47 16.34
C ILE A 113 6.44 -11.52 15.37
N SER A 114 7.31 -12.41 14.90
CA SER A 114 6.96 -13.41 13.88
C SER A 114 5.99 -14.49 14.38
N THR A 115 5.90 -14.71 15.69
CA THR A 115 5.09 -15.79 16.28
C THR A 115 3.96 -15.26 17.16
N THR A 116 4.28 -14.58 18.25
CA THR A 116 3.29 -14.07 19.20
C THR A 116 2.43 -12.98 18.57
N TYR A 117 3.04 -11.98 17.94
CA TYR A 117 2.28 -10.85 17.39
C TYR A 117 1.55 -11.18 16.10
N SER A 118 2.10 -12.07 15.26
CA SER A 118 1.35 -12.59 14.09
C SER A 118 0.08 -13.33 14.53
N ASN A 119 0.12 -14.11 15.61
CA ASN A 119 -1.06 -14.77 16.17
C ASN A 119 -2.08 -13.78 16.75
N LEU A 120 -1.63 -12.75 17.48
CA LEU A 120 -2.52 -11.70 17.98
C LEU A 120 -3.15 -10.89 16.83
N LEU A 121 -2.41 -10.69 15.75
CA LEU A 121 -2.87 -10.02 14.55
C LEU A 121 -3.93 -10.83 13.80
N GLU A 122 -3.76 -12.15 13.70
CA GLU A 122 -4.80 -13.02 13.13
C GLU A 122 -6.09 -12.97 13.97
N GLN A 123 -5.98 -12.90 15.30
CA GLN A 123 -7.14 -12.66 16.17
C GLN A 123 -7.77 -11.28 15.94
N ALA A 124 -6.98 -10.23 15.76
CA ALA A 124 -7.48 -8.89 15.44
C ALA A 124 -8.31 -8.89 14.15
N ARG A 125 -7.76 -9.49 13.09
CA ARG A 125 -8.46 -9.66 11.81
C ARG A 125 -9.73 -10.48 11.97
N GLY A 126 -9.68 -11.60 12.70
CA GLY A 126 -10.83 -12.46 12.95
C GLY A 126 -11.96 -11.79 13.75
N ARG A 127 -11.64 -10.77 14.55
CA ARG A 127 -12.60 -9.92 15.28
C ARG A 127 -13.08 -8.72 14.48
N ASN A 128 -12.71 -8.61 13.19
CA ASN A 128 -12.99 -7.45 12.34
C ASN A 128 -12.50 -6.12 12.94
N ASP A 129 -11.35 -6.13 13.63
CA ASP A 129 -10.74 -4.90 14.15
C ASP A 129 -10.48 -3.94 12.98
N PRO A 130 -11.04 -2.71 12.97
CA PRO A 130 -10.92 -1.79 11.84
C PRO A 130 -9.47 -1.42 11.51
N GLU A 131 -8.55 -1.58 12.46
CA GLU A 131 -7.15 -1.18 12.32
C GLU A 131 -6.20 -2.37 12.11
N TRP A 132 -6.72 -3.60 11.92
CA TRP A 132 -5.86 -4.80 11.80
C TRP A 132 -4.81 -4.67 10.68
N HIS A 133 -5.18 -4.09 9.54
CA HIS A 133 -4.30 -3.89 8.40
C HIS A 133 -3.14 -2.91 8.68
N ARG A 134 -3.40 -1.85 9.46
CA ARG A 134 -2.35 -0.90 9.89
C ARG A 134 -1.41 -1.55 10.91
N LYS A 135 -1.94 -2.36 11.82
CA LYS A 135 -1.12 -3.19 12.72
C LYS A 135 -0.25 -4.16 11.93
N TRP A 136 -0.81 -4.80 10.90
CA TRP A 136 -0.08 -5.67 9.97
C TRP A 136 1.05 -4.90 9.29
N GLU A 137 0.77 -3.70 8.79
CA GLU A 137 1.74 -2.84 8.11
C GLU A 137 2.93 -2.49 9.02
N VAL A 138 2.69 -2.07 10.25
CA VAL A 138 3.75 -1.78 11.24
C VAL A 138 4.68 -2.98 11.40
N MET A 139 4.12 -4.17 11.64
CA MET A 139 4.89 -5.39 11.85
C MET A 139 5.74 -5.76 10.63
N VAL A 140 5.14 -5.67 9.45
CA VAL A 140 5.77 -6.03 8.19
C VAL A 140 6.82 -5.01 7.77
N ARG A 141 6.67 -3.73 8.12
CA ARG A 141 7.72 -2.71 7.94
C ARG A 141 8.90 -2.93 8.88
N ILE A 142 8.68 -3.39 10.11
CA ILE A 142 9.77 -3.76 11.04
C ILE A 142 10.52 -5.01 10.54
N LEU A 143 9.82 -5.93 9.88
CA LEU A 143 10.36 -7.19 9.35
C LEU A 143 10.70 -7.15 7.86
N ASP A 144 10.73 -5.99 7.23
CA ASP A 144 10.74 -5.84 5.77
C ASP A 144 11.91 -6.55 5.08
N LYS A 145 13.13 -6.41 5.62
CA LYS A 145 14.34 -7.13 5.16
C LYS A 145 14.19 -8.64 5.33
N GLU A 146 13.62 -9.09 6.44
CA GLU A 146 13.48 -10.51 6.78
C GLU A 146 12.43 -11.22 5.92
N ILE A 147 11.34 -10.52 5.60
CA ILE A 147 10.28 -10.96 4.68
C ILE A 147 10.84 -11.19 3.27
N CYS A 148 11.83 -10.39 2.88
CA CYS A 148 12.50 -10.52 1.60
C CYS A 148 13.50 -11.69 1.55
N GLN A 149 14.08 -12.07 2.69
CA GLN A 149 15.13 -13.09 2.78
C GLN A 149 14.63 -14.51 3.11
N GLY A 150 13.54 -14.64 3.89
CA GLY A 150 13.07 -15.93 4.41
C GLY A 150 11.61 -16.24 4.07
N ALA A 151 11.33 -17.50 3.68
CA ALA A 151 9.97 -17.94 3.36
C ALA A 151 9.07 -18.08 4.60
N ALA A 152 9.63 -18.40 5.78
CA ALA A 152 8.83 -18.67 6.97
C ALA A 152 8.04 -17.45 7.45
N ILE A 153 8.72 -16.30 7.60
CA ILE A 153 8.09 -15.07 8.12
C ILE A 153 7.05 -14.56 7.13
N ILE A 154 7.40 -14.46 5.85
CA ILE A 154 6.45 -13.97 4.86
C ILE A 154 5.20 -14.86 4.78
N ASN A 155 5.36 -16.19 4.85
CA ASN A 155 4.22 -17.10 4.80
C ASN A 155 3.30 -16.93 6.02
N ALA A 156 3.84 -16.65 7.20
CA ALA A 156 3.03 -16.35 8.38
C ALA A 156 2.15 -15.11 8.18
N TYR A 157 2.70 -14.02 7.64
CA TYR A 157 1.94 -12.80 7.38
C TYR A 157 1.03 -12.89 6.14
N LEU A 158 1.40 -13.69 5.12
CA LEU A 158 0.55 -13.96 3.96
C LEU A 158 -0.69 -14.74 4.35
N ALA A 159 -0.58 -15.73 5.24
CA ALA A 159 -1.72 -16.53 5.69
C ALA A 159 -2.85 -15.65 6.27
N ILE A 160 -2.49 -14.61 7.01
CA ILE A 160 -3.42 -13.62 7.58
C ILE A 160 -4.16 -12.87 6.48
N VAL A 161 -3.43 -12.34 5.49
CA VAL A 161 -4.01 -11.55 4.38
C VAL A 161 -4.84 -12.43 3.44
N GLU A 162 -4.40 -13.66 3.16
CA GLU A 162 -5.15 -14.64 2.36
C GLU A 162 -6.45 -15.06 3.04
N SER A 163 -6.47 -15.14 4.38
CA SER A 163 -7.69 -15.30 5.16
C SER A 163 -8.59 -14.08 5.02
N GLY A 164 -8.02 -12.88 5.06
CA GLY A 164 -8.73 -11.62 4.83
C GLY A 164 -9.40 -11.53 3.45
N PHE A 165 -8.72 -11.93 2.37
CA PHE A 165 -9.30 -11.99 1.02
C PHE A 165 -10.49 -12.97 0.90
N ARG A 166 -10.53 -14.00 1.75
CA ARG A 166 -11.62 -15.00 1.81
C ARG A 166 -12.75 -14.60 2.76
N SER A 167 -12.63 -13.47 3.47
CA SER A 167 -13.64 -13.01 4.43
C SER A 167 -14.97 -12.70 3.73
N ALA A 168 -16.08 -12.98 4.42
CA ALA A 168 -17.41 -12.53 4.01
C ALA A 168 -17.50 -11.00 4.08
N GLU A 169 -16.89 -10.41 5.10
CA GLU A 169 -16.88 -8.97 5.35
C GLU A 169 -16.15 -8.22 4.23
N LEU A 170 -16.86 -7.26 3.63
CA LEU A 170 -16.32 -6.44 2.55
C LEU A 170 -15.14 -5.59 3.05
N GLN A 171 -15.27 -4.96 4.22
CA GLN A 171 -14.25 -4.11 4.81
C GLN A 171 -12.93 -4.87 5.02
N VAL A 172 -12.99 -6.11 5.51
CA VAL A 172 -11.80 -6.96 5.70
C VAL A 172 -11.13 -7.28 4.36
N ARG A 173 -11.91 -7.51 3.30
CA ARG A 173 -11.38 -7.71 1.94
C ARG A 173 -10.71 -6.46 1.39
N GLU A 174 -11.28 -5.28 1.64
CA GLU A 174 -10.68 -3.99 1.25
C GLU A 174 -9.35 -3.75 1.97
N GLN A 175 -9.34 -3.89 3.29
CA GLN A 175 -8.14 -3.80 4.14
C GLN A 175 -7.04 -4.79 3.75
N SER A 176 -7.41 -5.97 3.24
CA SER A 176 -6.44 -6.95 2.73
C SER A 176 -5.66 -6.44 1.52
N PHE A 177 -6.29 -5.60 0.67
CA PHE A 177 -5.58 -4.95 -0.43
C PHE A 177 -4.62 -3.86 0.06
N ASP A 178 -4.90 -3.21 1.20
CA ASP A 178 -3.96 -2.26 1.81
C ASP A 178 -2.68 -2.96 2.25
N CYS A 179 -2.80 -4.11 2.94
CA CYS A 179 -1.66 -4.97 3.26
C CYS A 179 -0.90 -5.41 1.99
N TRP A 180 -1.64 -5.78 0.94
CA TRP A 180 -1.04 -6.21 -0.32
C TRP A 180 -0.23 -5.12 -1.02
N LYS A 181 -0.71 -3.87 -0.96
CA LYS A 181 -0.01 -2.69 -1.47
C LYS A 181 1.31 -2.48 -0.72
N VAL A 182 1.29 -2.53 0.61
CA VAL A 182 2.48 -2.44 1.46
C VAL A 182 3.50 -3.53 1.11
N LEU A 183 3.05 -4.78 0.95
CA LEU A 183 3.93 -5.89 0.57
C LEU A 183 4.62 -5.64 -0.78
N THR A 184 3.86 -5.12 -1.76
CA THR A 184 4.38 -4.79 -3.09
C THR A 184 5.45 -3.70 -3.01
N PHE A 185 5.24 -2.69 -2.17
CA PHE A 185 6.21 -1.61 -1.93
C PHE A 185 7.50 -2.13 -1.27
N ILE A 186 7.38 -3.09 -0.34
CA ILE A 186 8.54 -3.73 0.28
C ILE A 186 9.35 -4.50 -0.76
N PHE A 187 8.71 -5.29 -1.63
CA PHE A 187 9.45 -5.98 -2.69
C PHE A 187 10.14 -5.02 -3.64
N ALA A 188 9.55 -3.86 -3.95
CA ALA A 188 10.22 -2.83 -4.73
C ALA A 188 11.43 -2.24 -3.98
N LYS A 189 11.27 -1.89 -2.70
CA LYS A 189 12.34 -1.35 -1.84
C LYS A 189 13.59 -2.24 -1.81
N TYR A 190 13.41 -3.57 -1.84
CA TYR A 190 14.50 -4.55 -1.82
C TYR A 190 14.85 -5.13 -3.19
N SER A 191 14.45 -4.46 -4.28
CA SER A 191 14.75 -4.89 -5.67
C SER A 191 14.33 -6.34 -5.96
N GLN A 192 13.23 -6.80 -5.34
CA GLN A 192 12.64 -8.13 -5.55
C GLN A 192 11.38 -8.10 -6.42
N ILE A 193 10.89 -6.92 -6.81
CA ILE A 193 9.63 -6.78 -7.57
C ILE A 193 9.70 -7.40 -8.97
N ASN A 194 10.89 -7.51 -9.56
CA ASN A 194 11.14 -8.16 -10.85
C ASN A 194 11.40 -9.67 -10.75
N SER A 195 11.28 -10.27 -9.55
CA SER A 195 11.40 -11.73 -9.42
C SER A 195 10.13 -12.40 -9.95
N PRO A 196 10.22 -13.39 -10.87
CA PRO A 196 9.04 -14.11 -11.38
C PRO A 196 8.15 -14.69 -10.28
N LYS A 197 8.76 -15.18 -9.19
CA LYS A 197 8.04 -15.70 -8.01
C LYS A 197 7.24 -14.60 -7.31
N ARG A 198 7.80 -13.40 -7.15
CA ARG A 198 7.16 -12.26 -6.50
C ARG A 198 6.10 -11.63 -7.38
N VAL A 199 6.35 -11.46 -8.69
CA VAL A 199 5.35 -11.01 -9.66
C VAL A 199 4.14 -11.93 -9.65
N LYS A 200 4.37 -13.26 -9.74
CA LYS A 200 3.29 -14.25 -9.69
C LYS A 200 2.50 -14.14 -8.39
N LEU A 201 3.18 -14.04 -7.24
CA LEU A 201 2.53 -13.84 -5.94
C LEU A 201 1.62 -12.62 -5.97
N ILE A 202 2.17 -11.42 -6.23
CA ILE A 202 1.42 -10.15 -6.21
C ILE A 202 0.20 -10.19 -7.14
N CYS A 203 0.32 -10.81 -8.31
CA CYS A 203 -0.74 -10.84 -9.30
C CYS A 203 -1.96 -11.70 -8.92
N ILE A 204 -1.85 -12.63 -7.95
CA ILE A 204 -2.93 -13.57 -7.59
C ILE A 204 -4.24 -12.84 -7.22
N PRO A 205 -4.28 -11.97 -6.20
CA PRO A 205 -5.51 -11.27 -5.84
C PRO A 205 -5.91 -10.17 -6.84
N LEU A 206 -4.95 -9.62 -7.60
CA LEU A 206 -5.22 -8.57 -8.59
C LEU A 206 -5.99 -9.10 -9.80
N LYS A 207 -5.64 -10.32 -10.27
CA LYS A 207 -6.32 -11.00 -11.38
C LYS A 207 -7.69 -11.57 -11.01
N SER A 208 -8.05 -11.58 -9.73
CA SER A 208 -9.38 -12.01 -9.29
C SER A 208 -10.45 -11.10 -9.90
N SER A 209 -11.49 -11.69 -10.50
CA SER A 209 -12.63 -10.96 -11.08
C SER A 209 -13.52 -10.27 -10.05
N LYS A 210 -13.32 -10.53 -8.75
CA LYS A 210 -14.17 -10.04 -7.66
C LYS A 210 -13.86 -8.60 -7.23
N SER A 211 -13.98 -7.63 -8.13
CA SER A 211 -13.94 -6.19 -7.78
C SER A 211 -15.35 -5.67 -7.55
N LYS A 212 -15.97 -6.07 -6.43
CA LYS A 212 -17.38 -5.78 -6.15
C LYS A 212 -17.67 -4.32 -5.81
N THR A 213 -16.64 -3.56 -5.44
CA THR A 213 -16.75 -2.14 -5.04
C THR A 213 -15.71 -1.30 -5.75
N GLU A 214 -16.02 -0.02 -5.89
CA GLU A 214 -15.10 0.99 -6.43
C GLU A 214 -13.81 1.07 -5.62
N MET A 215 -13.90 0.94 -4.29
CA MET A 215 -12.74 0.94 -3.39
C MET A 215 -11.78 -0.21 -3.70
N ILE A 216 -12.28 -1.45 -3.84
CA ILE A 216 -11.44 -2.61 -4.22
C ILE A 216 -10.82 -2.40 -5.60
N ALA A 217 -11.60 -1.88 -6.56
CA ALA A 217 -11.10 -1.58 -7.89
C ALA A 217 -9.96 -0.55 -7.84
N ARG A 218 -10.11 0.52 -7.05
CA ARG A 218 -9.10 1.55 -6.87
C ARG A 218 -7.81 0.98 -6.26
N ARG A 219 -7.91 0.15 -5.22
CA ARG A 219 -6.72 -0.49 -4.62
C ARG A 219 -5.99 -1.41 -5.60
N LYS A 220 -6.73 -2.22 -6.36
CA LYS A 220 -6.12 -3.04 -7.42
C LYS A 220 -5.43 -2.20 -8.48
N PHE A 221 -6.08 -1.13 -8.92
CA PHE A 221 -5.50 -0.20 -9.88
C PHE A 221 -4.19 0.39 -9.36
N GLU A 222 -4.17 0.90 -8.12
CA GLU A 222 -2.97 1.48 -7.51
C GLU A 222 -1.80 0.49 -7.46
N ILE A 223 -2.06 -0.78 -7.13
CA ILE A 223 -1.03 -1.83 -7.09
C ILE A 223 -0.56 -2.19 -8.50
N TRP A 224 -1.48 -2.39 -9.44
CA TRP A 224 -1.14 -2.67 -10.83
C TRP A 224 -0.27 -1.56 -11.42
N TRP A 225 -0.72 -0.32 -11.26
CA TRP A 225 -0.04 0.85 -11.78
C TRP A 225 1.35 1.00 -11.15
N PHE A 226 1.47 0.79 -9.85
CA PHE A 226 2.77 0.76 -9.20
C PHE A 226 3.69 -0.31 -9.80
N MET A 227 3.20 -1.53 -10.02
CA MET A 227 4.00 -2.60 -10.65
C MET A 227 4.47 -2.23 -12.06
N VAL A 228 3.59 -1.70 -12.90
CA VAL A 228 3.91 -1.26 -14.27
C VAL A 228 5.09 -0.29 -14.25
N ASN A 229 5.05 0.70 -13.35
CA ASN A 229 6.09 1.71 -13.27
C ASN A 229 7.39 1.22 -12.63
N GLN A 230 7.30 0.34 -11.62
CA GLN A 230 8.49 -0.19 -10.96
C GLN A 230 9.23 -1.23 -11.82
N LEU A 231 8.54 -1.96 -12.68
CA LEU A 231 9.17 -2.91 -13.59
C LEU A 231 9.92 -2.21 -14.73
N GLY A 232 9.44 -1.05 -15.20
CA GLY A 232 10.11 -0.25 -16.22
C GLY A 232 10.43 -1.08 -17.48
N GLU A 233 11.70 -1.13 -17.87
CA GLU A 233 12.17 -1.94 -19.01
C GLU A 233 11.89 -3.45 -18.85
N GLU A 234 11.88 -3.95 -17.61
CA GLU A 234 11.60 -5.37 -17.33
C GLU A 234 10.12 -5.72 -17.48
N LEU A 235 9.22 -4.74 -17.68
CA LEU A 235 7.79 -4.97 -17.88
C LEU A 235 7.52 -5.88 -19.08
N GLU A 236 8.34 -5.80 -20.13
CA GLU A 236 8.27 -6.67 -21.30
C GLU A 236 8.28 -8.17 -20.91
N LYS A 237 9.19 -8.56 -20.01
CA LYS A 237 9.30 -9.95 -19.54
C LYS A 237 8.09 -10.42 -18.76
N PHE A 238 7.32 -9.50 -18.22
CA PHE A 238 6.13 -9.75 -17.42
C PHE A 238 4.85 -9.28 -18.10
N ALA A 239 4.85 -9.10 -19.43
CA ALA A 239 3.72 -8.56 -20.16
C ALA A 239 2.42 -9.34 -19.90
N ASP A 240 2.46 -10.67 -20.07
CA ASP A 240 1.30 -11.55 -19.86
C ASP A 240 0.91 -11.67 -18.37
N ALA A 241 1.87 -11.43 -17.48
CA ALA A 241 1.66 -11.50 -16.04
C ALA A 241 1.05 -10.22 -15.48
N VAL A 242 1.45 -9.05 -16.00
CA VAL A 242 1.19 -7.73 -15.43
C VAL A 242 0.51 -6.79 -16.41
N PHE A 243 1.14 -6.53 -17.57
CA PHE A 243 0.66 -5.53 -18.52
C PHE A 243 -0.70 -5.90 -19.12
N GLU A 244 -0.86 -7.07 -19.75
CA GLU A 244 -2.15 -7.43 -20.37
C GLU A 244 -3.28 -7.52 -19.34
N PRO A 245 -3.10 -8.16 -18.17
CA PRO A 245 -4.14 -8.20 -17.15
C PRO A 245 -4.52 -6.81 -16.62
N PHE A 246 -3.56 -5.88 -16.53
CA PHE A 246 -3.85 -4.49 -16.17
C PHE A 246 -4.66 -3.77 -17.26
N ILE A 247 -4.29 -3.94 -18.53
CA ILE A 247 -5.05 -3.40 -19.66
C ILE A 247 -6.48 -3.98 -19.69
N TYR A 248 -6.63 -5.29 -19.50
CA TYR A 248 -7.95 -5.91 -19.39
C TYR A 248 -8.73 -5.44 -18.16
N PHE A 249 -8.07 -5.16 -17.05
CA PHE A 249 -8.72 -4.56 -15.89
C PHE A 249 -9.29 -3.16 -16.21
N CYS A 250 -8.57 -2.39 -17.02
CA CYS A 250 -8.93 -1.02 -17.41
C CYS A 250 -10.00 -0.97 -18.50
N PHE A 251 -9.88 -1.80 -19.54
CA PHE A 251 -10.66 -1.67 -20.78
C PHE A 251 -11.41 -2.94 -21.19
N GLY A 252 -11.23 -4.03 -20.44
CA GLY A 252 -11.82 -5.32 -20.76
C GLY A 252 -11.09 -6.10 -21.85
N PRO A 253 -11.36 -7.42 -21.98
CA PRO A 253 -10.86 -8.24 -23.07
C PRO A 253 -11.74 -8.14 -24.33
N SER A 254 -12.96 -7.61 -24.19
CA SER A 254 -14.02 -7.58 -25.18
C SER A 254 -13.94 -6.33 -26.05
N PHE A 255 -13.08 -6.38 -27.06
CA PHE A 255 -12.93 -5.32 -28.09
C PHE A 255 -13.74 -5.61 -29.36
N LYS A 256 -14.84 -6.38 -29.23
CA LYS A 256 -15.55 -6.97 -30.38
C LYS A 256 -16.70 -6.11 -30.90
N THR A 257 -17.18 -5.17 -30.11
CA THR A 257 -18.34 -4.36 -30.48
C THR A 257 -17.90 -3.19 -31.36
N PRO A 258 -18.49 -2.99 -32.55
CA PRO A 258 -18.22 -1.79 -33.34
C PRO A 258 -18.54 -0.50 -32.57
N LEU A 259 -17.71 0.54 -32.74
CA LEU A 259 -17.82 1.82 -32.01
C LEU A 259 -19.23 2.43 -32.05
N CYS A 260 -19.96 2.28 -33.15
CA CYS A 260 -21.31 2.83 -33.31
C CYS A 260 -22.32 2.33 -32.27
N TYR A 261 -22.16 1.10 -31.76
CA TYR A 261 -23.09 0.55 -30.76
C TYR A 261 -22.87 1.11 -29.36
N TYR A 262 -21.69 1.67 -29.05
CA TYR A 262 -21.44 2.29 -27.74
C TYR A 262 -22.21 3.59 -27.51
N PHE A 263 -22.71 4.18 -28.60
CA PHE A 263 -23.52 5.40 -28.59
C PHE A 263 -25.02 5.09 -28.69
N ASP A 264 -25.39 3.81 -28.70
CA ASP A 264 -26.79 3.36 -28.64
C ASP A 264 -27.21 3.23 -27.17
N ASP A 265 -28.26 3.94 -26.76
CA ASP A 265 -28.78 3.95 -25.39
C ASP A 265 -29.25 2.55 -24.92
N SER A 266 -29.51 1.62 -25.84
CA SER A 266 -29.88 0.24 -25.55
C SER A 266 -28.67 -0.68 -25.28
N TYR A 267 -27.45 -0.23 -25.56
CA TYR A 267 -26.24 -1.02 -25.35
C TYR A 267 -25.88 -1.10 -23.86
N GLN A 268 -25.99 -2.30 -23.29
CA GLN A 268 -25.50 -2.58 -21.95
C GLN A 268 -24.12 -3.22 -22.03
N GLU A 269 -23.13 -2.50 -21.53
CA GLU A 269 -21.76 -2.97 -21.51
C GLU A 269 -21.49 -3.90 -20.33
N TYR A 270 -21.05 -5.13 -20.64
CA TYR A 270 -20.58 -6.06 -19.63
C TYR A 270 -19.06 -6.07 -19.63
N GLY A 271 -18.47 -5.77 -18.48
CA GLY A 271 -17.15 -6.27 -18.16
C GLY A 271 -16.15 -5.22 -17.72
N THR A 272 -15.57 -5.51 -16.57
CA THR A 272 -14.34 -4.94 -16.00
C THR A 272 -14.48 -3.62 -15.23
N PRO A 273 -13.71 -3.45 -14.14
CA PRO A 273 -13.91 -2.33 -13.22
C PRO A 273 -13.66 -0.95 -13.85
N GLY A 274 -12.75 -0.86 -14.83
CA GLY A 274 -12.48 0.38 -15.55
C GLY A 274 -13.61 0.86 -16.45
N LYS A 275 -14.69 0.09 -16.60
CA LYS A 275 -15.93 0.49 -17.30
C LYS A 275 -17.11 0.73 -16.36
N PHE A 276 -17.09 0.16 -15.15
CA PHE A 276 -18.18 0.30 -14.18
C PHE A 276 -18.06 1.51 -13.27
N PHE A 277 -16.84 1.91 -12.88
CA PHE A 277 -16.62 2.94 -11.86
C PHE A 277 -16.00 4.17 -12.47
N ASP A 278 -16.62 5.35 -12.29
CA ASP A 278 -16.18 6.58 -12.94
C ASP A 278 -14.80 7.03 -12.49
N SER A 279 -14.43 6.83 -11.22
CA SER A 279 -13.05 7.09 -10.80
C SER A 279 -12.08 6.20 -11.57
N ILE A 280 -12.37 4.91 -11.73
CA ILE A 280 -11.48 3.97 -12.42
C ILE A 280 -11.42 4.24 -13.92
N LYS A 281 -12.52 4.68 -14.56
CA LYS A 281 -12.51 5.14 -15.97
C LYS A 281 -11.45 6.23 -16.19
N GLN A 282 -11.47 7.24 -15.32
CA GLN A 282 -10.53 8.35 -15.37
C GLN A 282 -9.09 7.88 -15.19
N LEU A 283 -8.87 7.00 -14.21
CA LEU A 283 -7.54 6.45 -13.92
C LEU A 283 -7.02 5.57 -15.06
N SER A 284 -7.87 4.76 -15.67
CA SER A 284 -7.56 3.95 -16.85
C SER A 284 -7.11 4.83 -18.01
N ALA A 285 -7.84 5.92 -18.29
CA ALA A 285 -7.48 6.86 -19.36
C ALA A 285 -6.13 7.53 -19.09
N ILE A 286 -5.92 8.05 -17.87
CA ILE A 286 -4.66 8.68 -17.45
C ILE A 286 -3.49 7.69 -17.59
N ALA A 287 -3.65 6.46 -17.09
CA ALA A 287 -2.62 5.43 -17.20
C ALA A 287 -2.26 5.13 -18.67
N LEU A 288 -3.25 5.00 -19.55
CA LEU A 288 -3.00 4.73 -20.97
C LEU A 288 -2.22 5.87 -21.64
N ILE A 289 -2.60 7.13 -21.37
CA ILE A 289 -1.88 8.31 -21.91
C ILE A 289 -0.41 8.26 -21.49
N HIS A 290 -0.13 8.06 -20.20
CA HIS A 290 1.24 7.95 -19.69
C HIS A 290 2.03 6.76 -20.23
N MET A 291 1.37 5.63 -20.49
CA MET A 291 2.01 4.46 -21.08
C MET A 291 2.44 4.73 -22.52
N LEU A 292 1.65 5.48 -23.30
CA LEU A 292 1.94 5.77 -24.70
C LEU A 292 2.97 6.88 -24.90
N GLY A 293 3.13 7.77 -23.93
CA GLY A 293 4.04 8.91 -24.07
C GLY A 293 4.05 9.83 -22.85
N PRO A 294 4.90 10.88 -22.87
CA PRO A 294 4.81 11.95 -21.89
C PRO A 294 3.41 12.56 -21.97
N ALA A 295 2.73 12.62 -20.84
CA ALA A 295 1.44 13.27 -20.78
C ALA A 295 1.62 14.78 -20.76
N ASP A 296 0.83 15.45 -21.58
CA ASP A 296 0.66 16.89 -21.59
C ASP A 296 -0.26 17.36 -20.43
N LYS A 297 -0.54 18.67 -20.41
CA LYS A 297 -1.44 19.34 -19.46
C LYS A 297 -2.84 18.71 -19.36
N VAL A 298 -3.24 17.88 -20.34
CA VAL A 298 -4.55 17.21 -20.38
C VAL A 298 -4.70 16.19 -19.25
N THR A 299 -3.62 15.54 -18.81
CA THR A 299 -3.72 14.60 -17.66
C THR A 299 -3.90 15.30 -16.32
N GLU A 300 -3.34 16.51 -16.16
CA GLU A 300 -3.50 17.32 -14.96
C GLU A 300 -4.96 17.79 -14.80
N SER A 301 -5.63 18.15 -15.90
CA SER A 301 -7.04 18.54 -15.86
C SER A 301 -7.99 17.37 -15.61
N LEU A 302 -7.68 16.17 -16.14
CA LEU A 302 -8.43 14.95 -15.85
C LEU A 302 -8.44 14.61 -14.34
N LEU A 303 -7.35 14.94 -13.63
CA LEU A 303 -7.17 14.72 -12.19
C LEU A 303 -7.88 15.77 -11.30
N GLN A 304 -7.98 17.03 -11.74
CA GLN A 304 -8.41 18.15 -10.88
C GLN A 304 -9.92 18.17 -10.54
N GLN A 305 -10.77 17.45 -11.28
CA GLN A 305 -12.23 17.53 -11.16
C GLN A 305 -12.91 16.27 -10.60
N SER A 306 -12.20 15.41 -9.86
CA SER A 306 -12.88 14.36 -9.08
C SER A 306 -13.59 14.99 -7.87
N ASN A 307 -14.87 15.33 -8.03
CA ASN A 307 -15.72 15.90 -6.98
C ASN A 307 -15.61 15.14 -5.66
N GLY A 308 -15.23 15.84 -4.59
CA GLY A 308 -15.47 15.45 -3.19
C GLY A 308 -14.59 14.35 -2.58
N CYS A 309 -13.95 13.49 -3.37
CA CYS A 309 -12.96 12.54 -2.84
C CYS A 309 -11.56 13.15 -2.94
N ALA A 310 -11.26 14.11 -2.07
CA ALA A 310 -9.92 14.65 -1.85
C ALA A 310 -9.02 13.59 -1.19
N ALA A 311 -8.78 12.48 -1.89
CA ALA A 311 -7.59 11.68 -1.70
C ALA A 311 -6.68 12.04 -2.87
N SER A 312 -5.93 13.12 -2.69
CA SER A 312 -4.81 13.55 -3.51
C SER A 312 -4.18 12.34 -4.19
N PHE A 313 -4.23 12.35 -5.53
CA PHE A 313 -3.59 11.37 -6.38
C PHE A 313 -2.06 11.53 -6.24
N ASN A 314 -1.51 11.10 -5.10
CA ASN A 314 -0.08 11.07 -4.82
C ASN A 314 0.52 9.88 -5.57
N LEU A 315 0.43 9.91 -6.91
CA LEU A 315 1.30 9.15 -7.78
C LEU A 315 2.70 9.73 -7.63
N LEU A 316 3.42 9.30 -6.59
CA LEU A 316 4.87 9.40 -6.49
C LEU A 316 5.54 8.47 -7.52
N ILE A 317 5.18 8.59 -8.81
CA ILE A 317 5.58 7.62 -9.82
C ILE A 317 6.12 8.33 -11.07
N PRO A 318 7.34 8.00 -11.53
CA PRO A 318 7.95 8.64 -12.68
C PRO A 318 7.24 8.28 -13.98
N LEU A 319 6.99 9.32 -14.78
CA LEU A 319 6.34 9.36 -16.09
C LEU A 319 7.19 8.69 -17.18
N LYS A 320 7.21 7.35 -17.26
CA LYS A 320 7.94 6.66 -18.32
C LYS A 320 6.99 5.94 -19.28
N PRO A 321 7.09 6.20 -20.60
CA PRO A 321 6.43 5.39 -21.60
C PRO A 321 6.81 3.91 -21.44
N ILE A 322 5.92 3.02 -21.84
CA ILE A 322 6.24 1.59 -21.86
C ILE A 322 7.32 1.28 -22.91
N PRO A 323 8.11 0.20 -22.75
CA PRO A 323 9.19 -0.13 -23.68
C PRO A 323 8.67 -0.27 -25.13
N ALA A 324 9.40 0.29 -26.10
CA ALA A 324 8.99 0.28 -27.51
C ALA A 324 8.75 -1.13 -28.06
N ARG A 325 9.50 -2.11 -27.58
CA ARG A 325 9.31 -3.52 -27.94
C ARG A 325 7.98 -4.07 -27.42
N LEU A 326 7.59 -3.73 -26.20
CA LEU A 326 6.27 -4.08 -25.65
C LEU A 326 5.14 -3.46 -26.48
N VAL A 327 5.32 -2.21 -26.96
CA VAL A 327 4.38 -1.57 -27.88
C VAL A 327 4.22 -2.38 -29.16
N SER A 328 5.33 -2.80 -29.77
CA SER A 328 5.31 -3.59 -31.00
C SER A 328 4.66 -4.97 -30.79
N GLU A 329 5.00 -5.66 -29.70
CA GLU A 329 4.50 -7.01 -29.40
C GLU A 329 3.01 -7.00 -29.03
N LYS A 330 2.53 -5.95 -28.37
CA LYS A 330 1.13 -5.82 -27.92
C LYS A 330 0.35 -4.73 -28.67
N LEU A 331 0.76 -4.39 -29.90
CA LEU A 331 0.19 -3.29 -30.69
C LEU A 331 -1.34 -3.41 -30.84
N LYS A 332 -1.83 -4.62 -31.15
CA LYS A 332 -3.28 -4.87 -31.29
C LYS A 332 -4.04 -4.59 -29.99
N LEU A 333 -3.48 -5.00 -28.85
CA LEU A 333 -4.07 -4.77 -27.54
C LEU A 333 -4.11 -3.27 -27.22
N LEU A 334 -3.00 -2.57 -27.47
CA LEU A 334 -2.89 -1.12 -27.27
C LEU A 334 -3.85 -0.33 -28.17
N PHE A 335 -3.91 -0.66 -29.46
CA PHE A 335 -4.80 -0.03 -30.41
C PHE A 335 -6.26 -0.15 -29.97
N ASN A 336 -6.67 -1.38 -29.61
CA ASN A 336 -8.00 -1.62 -29.08
C ASN A 336 -8.25 -0.86 -27.77
N SER A 337 -7.27 -0.78 -26.88
CA SER A 337 -7.36 0.00 -25.63
C SER A 337 -7.55 1.50 -25.90
N CYS A 338 -6.93 2.05 -26.95
CA CYS A 338 -7.13 3.43 -27.36
C CYS A 338 -8.56 3.68 -27.86
N LEU A 339 -9.13 2.72 -28.61
CA LEU A 339 -10.53 2.79 -29.05
C LEU A 339 -11.48 2.82 -27.85
N GLU A 340 -11.30 1.89 -26.91
CA GLU A 340 -12.11 1.85 -25.67
C GLU A 340 -11.92 3.11 -24.84
N CYS A 341 -10.70 3.61 -24.71
CA CYS A 341 -10.42 4.86 -23.99
C CYS A 341 -11.14 6.06 -24.63
N THR A 342 -11.20 6.11 -25.97
CA THR A 342 -11.94 7.16 -26.69
C THR A 342 -13.43 7.12 -26.38
N VAL A 343 -14.02 5.92 -26.31
CA VAL A 343 -15.41 5.74 -25.90
C VAL A 343 -15.61 6.18 -24.45
N LEU A 344 -14.74 5.74 -23.53
CA LEU A 344 -14.81 6.14 -22.12
C LEU A 344 -14.75 7.66 -21.95
N LEU A 345 -13.87 8.33 -22.69
CA LEU A 345 -13.77 9.79 -22.71
C LEU A 345 -15.05 10.44 -23.23
N ALA A 346 -15.64 9.93 -24.31
CA ALA A 346 -16.90 10.45 -24.85
C ALA A 346 -18.10 10.24 -23.92
N GLN A 347 -18.10 9.19 -23.09
CA GLN A 347 -19.16 8.89 -22.13
C GLN A 347 -19.10 9.76 -20.86
N MET A 348 -17.96 10.33 -20.53
CA MET A 348 -17.78 11.21 -19.36
C MET A 348 -18.31 12.64 -19.62
N LYS A 349 -19.60 12.73 -20.00
CA LYS A 349 -20.30 13.94 -20.47
C LYS A 349 -20.26 15.15 -19.52
N ASP A 350 -19.97 14.91 -18.25
CA ASP A 350 -19.94 15.92 -17.18
C ASP A 350 -18.61 16.70 -17.12
N LYS A 351 -17.64 16.34 -17.97
CA LYS A 351 -16.31 16.95 -18.00
C LYS A 351 -16.17 17.87 -19.23
N PRO A 352 -15.74 19.14 -19.06
CA PRO A 352 -15.58 20.08 -20.16
C PRO A 352 -14.30 19.77 -20.94
N TYR A 353 -14.34 18.74 -21.80
CA TYR A 353 -13.20 18.36 -22.63
C TYR A 353 -12.84 19.40 -23.70
N LEU A 354 -13.82 20.20 -24.11
CA LEU A 354 -13.67 21.24 -25.13
C LEU A 354 -13.02 22.54 -24.61
N GLU A 355 -12.92 22.72 -23.29
CA GLU A 355 -12.22 23.86 -22.69
C GLU A 355 -10.72 23.57 -22.45
N LEU A 356 -10.27 22.36 -22.82
CA LEU A 356 -8.91 21.86 -22.57
C LEU A 356 -7.98 21.85 -23.79
N ASN A 357 -8.48 22.32 -24.94
CA ASN A 357 -7.67 22.53 -26.16
C ASN A 357 -7.38 24.02 -26.37
#